data_AF-A0A958GAP0-F1
#
_entry.id   AF-A0A958GAP0-F1
#
_cell.length_a   1.000
_cell.length_b   1.000
_cell.length_c   1.000
_cell.angle_alpha   90.00
_cell.angle_beta   90.00
_cell.angle_gamma   90.00
#
_symmetry.space_group_name_H-M   'P 1'
#
loop_
_entity.id
_entity.type
_entity.pdbx_description
1 polymer ?
#
loop_
_entity_poly.entity_id
_entity_poly.type
_entity_poly.pdbx_seq_one_letter_code
_entity_poly.pdbx_strand_id
1 'polypeptide(L)'
;SQQETVTGGQRIRRMREQEMIWRLGFDLLQRELRGRDAYLTIPSMSKSLLQNGFPDFCRWAAQQQGLPLPENIDFQFYESRGAKRRLEVARIEIVRHLFRRPLELWLVLDRALGLEEAGYRVTLGAFCKKPLTPRNILIHAELRKSN
;
A
#
# COMPACT_ATOMS: atom_id res chain seq x y z
N SER A 1 -27.17 18.23 14.82
CA SER A 1 -27.25 17.44 13.58
C SER A 1 -25.87 16.89 13.27
N GLN A 2 -25.51 15.74 13.87
CA GLN A 2 -25.53 14.37 13.30
C GLN A 2 -24.18 14.02 12.62
N GLN A 3 -23.16 13.58 13.36
CA GLN A 3 -22.80 12.16 13.64
C GLN A 3 -22.52 11.23 12.44
N GLU A 4 -22.63 11.68 11.18
CA GLU A 4 -22.54 10.78 10.01
C GLU A 4 -21.11 10.45 9.52
N THR A 5 -20.07 11.16 9.95
CA THR A 5 -18.74 11.03 9.32
C THR A 5 -17.85 9.93 9.91
N VAL A 6 -18.16 9.41 11.11
CA VAL A 6 -17.24 8.49 11.83
C VAL A 6 -17.50 7.02 11.50
N THR A 7 -18.76 6.62 11.26
CA THR A 7 -19.16 5.23 10.99
C THR A 7 -18.80 4.79 9.56
N GLY A 8 -18.93 5.69 8.57
CA GLY A 8 -18.53 5.44 7.19
C GLY A 8 -17.03 5.12 7.06
N GLY A 9 -16.18 5.82 7.80
CA GLY A 9 -14.72 5.59 7.82
C GLY A 9 -14.33 4.22 8.38
N GLN A 10 -14.97 3.78 9.46
CA GLN A 10 -14.71 2.47 10.05
C GLN A 10 -15.13 1.32 9.12
N ARG A 11 -16.30 1.44 8.48
CA ARG A 11 -16.77 0.44 7.52
C ARG A 11 -15.81 0.32 6.33
N ILE A 12 -15.39 1.45 5.76
CA ILE A 12 -14.44 1.46 4.63
C ILE A 12 -13.09 0.85 5.04
N ARG A 13 -12.61 1.15 6.26
CA ARG A 13 -11.37 0.56 6.78
C ARG A 13 -11.46 -0.96 6.92
N ARG A 14 -12.56 -1.48 7.47
CA ARG A 14 -12.79 -2.93 7.59
C ARG A 14 -12.85 -3.61 6.22
N MET A 15 -13.52 -2.99 5.25
CA MET A 15 -13.58 -3.53 3.88
C MET A 15 -12.20 -3.60 3.22
N ARG A 16 -11.37 -2.56 3.36
CA ARG A 16 -9.99 -2.58 2.84
C ARG A 16 -9.12 -3.63 3.52
N GLU A 17 -9.29 -3.80 4.82
CA GLU A 17 -8.59 -4.83 5.58
C GLU A 17 -8.96 -6.23 5.07
N GLN A 18 -10.26 -6.49 4.88
CA GLN A 18 -10.77 -7.75 4.35
C GLN A 18 -10.26 -8.01 2.92
N GLU A 19 -10.30 -6.99 2.06
CA GLU A 19 -9.76 -7.08 0.70
C GLU A 19 -8.28 -7.48 0.72
N MET A 20 -7.48 -6.89 1.61
CA MET A 20 -6.06 -7.21 1.72
C MET A 20 -5.82 -8.65 2.18
N ILE A 21 -6.59 -9.12 3.17
CA ILE A 21 -6.55 -10.52 3.64
C ILE A 21 -6.83 -11.47 2.48
N TRP A 22 -7.88 -11.21 1.70
CA TRP A 22 -8.27 -12.05 0.58
C TRP A 22 -7.25 -12.03 -0.56
N ARG A 23 -6.71 -10.87 -0.90
CA ARG A 23 -5.62 -10.77 -1.90
C ARG A 23 -4.40 -11.58 -1.48
N LEU A 24 -4.02 -11.54 -0.20
CA LEU A 24 -2.91 -12.34 0.33
C LEU A 24 -3.23 -13.84 0.37
N GLY A 25 -4.46 -14.22 0.72
CA GLY A 25 -4.90 -15.62 0.69
C GLY A 25 -4.89 -16.20 -0.72
N PHE A 26 -5.40 -15.46 -1.70
CA PHE A 26 -5.36 -15.88 -3.10
C PHE A 26 -3.94 -15.86 -3.68
N ASP A 27 -3.09 -14.92 -3.28
CA ASP A 27 -1.68 -14.93 -3.66
C ASP A 27 -0.96 -16.21 -3.19
N LEU A 28 -1.31 -16.76 -2.03
CA LEU A 28 -0.80 -18.06 -1.60
C LEU A 28 -1.34 -19.21 -2.46
N LEU A 29 -2.65 -19.23 -2.70
CA LEU A 29 -3.31 -20.24 -3.55
C LEU A 29 -2.72 -20.27 -4.96
N GLN A 30 -2.61 -19.11 -5.62
CA GLN A 30 -2.12 -19.04 -6.99
C GLN A 30 -0.64 -19.46 -7.12
N ARG A 31 0.20 -19.16 -6.12
CA ARG A 31 1.61 -19.61 -6.11
C ARG A 31 1.69 -21.13 -6.02
N GLU A 32 0.87 -21.74 -5.17
CA GLU A 32 0.79 -23.18 -5.02
C GLU A 32 0.30 -23.86 -6.30
N LEU A 33 -0.80 -23.38 -6.88
CA LEU A 33 -1.36 -23.92 -8.13
C LEU A 33 -0.42 -23.79 -9.33
N ARG A 34 0.37 -22.71 -9.39
CA ARG A 34 1.31 -22.47 -10.51
C ARG A 34 2.70 -23.05 -10.26
N GLY A 35 3.00 -23.52 -9.05
CA GLY A 35 4.33 -23.95 -8.63
C GLY A 35 5.39 -22.86 -8.77
N ARG A 36 5.02 -21.58 -8.63
CA ARG A 36 5.90 -20.43 -8.87
C ARG A 36 5.73 -19.38 -7.80
N ASP A 37 6.86 -18.95 -7.22
CA ASP A 37 6.90 -17.87 -6.23
C ASP A 37 6.90 -16.48 -6.89
N ALA A 38 5.88 -16.21 -7.71
CA ALA A 38 5.74 -14.96 -8.45
C ALA A 38 4.38 -14.31 -8.15
N TYR A 39 4.42 -13.03 -7.78
CA TYR A 39 3.20 -12.26 -7.56
C TYR A 39 2.39 -12.17 -8.85
N LEU A 40 1.08 -12.29 -8.71
CA LEU A 40 0.14 -12.22 -9.82
C LEU A 40 -0.81 -11.04 -9.60
N THR A 41 -0.84 -10.14 -10.58
CA THR A 41 -1.58 -8.88 -10.48
C THR A 41 -3.08 -9.13 -10.66
N ILE A 42 -3.83 -9.00 -9.56
CA ILE A 42 -5.29 -9.08 -9.59
C ILE A 42 -5.88 -7.69 -9.86
N PRO A 43 -6.78 -7.52 -10.85
CA PRO A 43 -7.39 -6.23 -11.16
C PRO A 43 -8.18 -5.62 -9.99
N SER A 44 -8.58 -4.35 -10.14
CA SER A 44 -9.47 -3.70 -9.19
C SER A 44 -10.81 -4.44 -9.13
N MET A 45 -11.28 -4.74 -7.92
CA MET A 45 -12.49 -5.54 -7.69
C MET A 45 -13.68 -4.66 -7.30
N SER A 46 -14.89 -5.17 -7.53
CA SER A 46 -16.12 -4.52 -7.06
C SER A 46 -16.33 -4.76 -5.56
N LYS A 47 -17.02 -3.83 -4.89
CA LYS A 47 -17.39 -3.97 -3.47
C LYS A 47 -18.41 -5.09 -3.22
N SER A 48 -19.17 -5.50 -4.24
CA SER A 48 -20.15 -6.58 -4.12
C SER A 48 -19.48 -7.94 -3.92
N LEU A 49 -18.31 -8.15 -4.53
CA LEU A 49 -17.56 -9.40 -4.37
C LEU A 49 -17.09 -9.64 -2.93
N LEU A 50 -16.84 -8.56 -2.16
CA LEU A 50 -16.53 -8.65 -0.72
C LEU A 50 -17.70 -9.14 0.14
N GLN A 51 -18.93 -9.13 -0.36
CA GLN A 51 -20.11 -9.57 0.38
C GLN A 51 -20.38 -11.07 0.22
N ASN A 52 -19.84 -11.67 -0.85
CA ASN A 52 -20.11 -13.06 -1.22
C ASN A 52 -19.12 -14.06 -0.58
N GLY A 53 -18.10 -13.55 0.12
CA GLY A 53 -17.12 -14.37 0.83
C GLY A 53 -15.88 -14.72 0.01
N PHE A 54 -14.89 -15.30 0.70
CA PHE A 54 -13.58 -15.60 0.12
C PHE A 54 -13.61 -16.61 -1.05
N PRO A 55 -14.43 -17.68 -1.04
CA PRO A 55 -14.48 -18.62 -2.16
C PRO A 55 -14.91 -17.97 -3.48
N ASP A 56 -15.93 -17.09 -3.45
CA ASP A 56 -16.38 -16.36 -4.64
C ASP A 56 -15.34 -15.38 -5.14
N PHE A 57 -14.63 -14.72 -4.22
CA PHE A 57 -13.49 -13.90 -4.58
C PHE A 57 -12.40 -14.74 -5.30
N CYS A 58 -12.06 -15.92 -4.79
CA CYS A 58 -11.05 -16.78 -5.40
C CYS A 58 -11.47 -17.27 -6.80
N ARG A 59 -12.74 -17.68 -6.97
CA ARG A 59 -13.28 -18.10 -8.27
C ARG A 59 -13.21 -16.97 -9.29
N TRP A 60 -13.65 -15.77 -8.90
CA TRP A 60 -13.54 -14.59 -9.75
C TRP A 60 -12.09 -14.26 -10.09
N ALA A 61 -11.20 -14.22 -9.09
CA ALA A 61 -9.80 -13.87 -9.29
C ALA A 61 -9.09 -14.89 -10.20
N ALA A 62 -9.40 -16.18 -10.05
CA ALA A 62 -8.89 -17.23 -10.90
C ALA A 62 -9.39 -17.11 -12.34
N GLN A 63 -10.68 -16.81 -12.54
CA GLN A 63 -11.26 -16.57 -13.86
C GLN A 63 -10.56 -15.40 -14.57
N GLN A 64 -10.30 -14.29 -13.86
CA GLN A 64 -9.61 -13.12 -14.42
C GLN A 64 -8.17 -13.40 -14.83
N GLN A 65 -7.59 -14.48 -14.33
CA GLN A 65 -6.18 -14.83 -14.49
C GLN A 65 -5.99 -16.11 -15.31
N GLY A 66 -7.08 -16.69 -15.81
CA GLY A 66 -7.05 -17.96 -16.53
C GLY A 66 -6.51 -19.13 -15.69
N LEU A 67 -6.69 -19.08 -14.37
CA LEU A 67 -6.19 -20.11 -13.45
C LEU A 67 -7.25 -21.17 -13.20
N PRO A 68 -6.98 -22.45 -13.47
CA PRO A 68 -7.88 -23.54 -13.10
C PRO A 68 -7.84 -23.73 -11.58
N LEU A 69 -9.01 -23.75 -10.94
CA LEU A 69 -9.16 -24.07 -9.53
C LEU A 69 -9.56 -25.54 -9.37
N PRO A 70 -8.84 -26.35 -8.57
CA PRO A 70 -9.29 -27.68 -8.19
C PRO A 70 -10.63 -27.66 -7.46
N GLU A 71 -11.39 -28.76 -7.54
CA GLU A 71 -12.70 -28.86 -6.86
C GLU A 71 -12.58 -28.92 -5.34
N ASN A 72 -11.47 -29.48 -4.83
CA ASN A 72 -11.25 -29.72 -3.39
C ASN A 72 -10.33 -28.67 -2.74
N ILE A 73 -10.47 -27.40 -3.08
CA ILE A 73 -9.71 -26.33 -2.43
C ILE A 73 -10.24 -26.09 -1.01
N ASP A 74 -9.35 -26.19 -0.04
CA ASP A 74 -9.61 -25.70 1.32
C ASP A 74 -9.52 -24.17 1.38
N PHE A 75 -10.61 -23.49 1.02
CA PHE A 75 -10.66 -22.03 1.03
C PHE A 75 -10.43 -21.45 2.44
N GLN A 76 -10.88 -22.14 3.49
CA GLN A 76 -10.73 -21.68 4.87
C GLN A 76 -9.25 -21.67 5.29
N PHE A 77 -8.48 -22.68 4.87
CA PHE A 77 -7.04 -22.71 5.05
C PHE A 77 -6.38 -21.48 4.42
N TYR A 78 -6.65 -21.18 3.15
CA TYR A 78 -6.04 -20.03 2.47
C TYR A 78 -6.49 -18.68 3.04
N GLU A 79 -7.75 -18.54 3.46
CA GLU A 79 -8.23 -17.32 4.12
C GLU A 79 -7.50 -17.08 5.44
N SER A 80 -7.35 -18.11 6.27
CA SER A 80 -6.65 -18.04 7.55
C SER A 80 -5.17 -17.68 7.37
N ARG A 81 -4.51 -18.24 6.35
CA ARG A 81 -3.12 -17.89 6.02
C ARG A 81 -3.00 -16.48 5.46
N GLY A 82 -3.96 -16.03 4.67
CA GLY A 82 -4.08 -14.64 4.24
C GLY A 82 -4.16 -13.68 5.42
N ALA A 83 -4.95 -14.02 6.44
CA ALA A 83 -5.07 -13.23 7.67
C ALA A 83 -3.75 -13.20 8.47
N LYS A 84 -3.07 -14.34 8.59
CA LYS A 84 -1.74 -14.40 9.22
C LYS A 84 -0.72 -13.55 8.45
N ARG A 85 -0.69 -13.65 7.13
CA ARG A 85 0.20 -12.87 6.26
C ARG A 85 -0.09 -11.38 6.36
N ARG A 86 -1.35 -10.98 6.53
CA ARG A 86 -1.75 -9.58 6.74
C ARG A 86 -1.12 -9.01 8.01
N LEU A 87 -1.07 -9.77 9.10
CA LEU A 87 -0.40 -9.36 10.34
C LEU A 87 1.10 -9.17 10.14
N GLU A 88 1.75 -10.04 9.36
CA GLU A 88 3.17 -9.91 9.01
C GLU A 88 3.44 -8.64 8.19
N VAL A 89 2.61 -8.39 7.16
CA VAL A 89 2.67 -7.17 6.36
C VAL A 89 2.45 -5.93 7.23
N ALA A 90 1.48 -5.95 8.14
CA ALA A 90 1.21 -4.84 9.05
C ALA A 90 2.43 -4.50 9.93
N ARG A 91 3.16 -5.52 10.42
CA ARG A 91 4.39 -5.32 11.19
C ARG A 91 5.48 -4.66 10.36
N ILE A 92 5.65 -5.09 9.10
CA ILE A 92 6.62 -4.48 8.17
C ILE A 92 6.21 -3.04 7.82
N GLU A 93 4.91 -2.79 7.63
CA GLU A 93 4.38 -1.45 7.37
C GLU A 93 4.72 -0.47 8.50
N ILE A 94 4.65 -0.91 9.78
CA ILE A 94 5.03 -0.07 10.92
C ILE A 94 6.48 0.40 10.80
N VAL A 95 7.40 -0.52 10.54
CA VAL A 95 8.83 -0.21 10.35
C VAL A 95 9.01 0.75 9.17
N ARG A 96 8.36 0.46 8.04
CA ARG A 96 8.40 1.32 6.84
C ARG A 96 7.87 2.73 7.14
N HIS A 97 6.80 2.85 7.93
CA HIS A 97 6.23 4.14 8.31
C HIS A 97 7.15 4.92 9.25
N LEU A 98 7.81 4.25 10.19
CA LEU A 98 8.79 4.85 11.09
C LEU A 98 9.95 5.50 10.31
N PHE A 99 10.50 4.79 9.33
CA PHE A 99 11.65 5.27 8.55
C PHE A 99 11.30 6.19 7.38
N ARG A 100 10.02 6.31 7.02
CA ARG A 100 9.60 7.13 5.87
C ARG A 100 10.08 8.58 5.97
N ARG A 101 9.86 9.23 7.12
CA ARG A 101 10.21 10.64 7.29
C ARG A 101 11.73 10.88 7.44
N PRO A 102 12.47 10.05 8.21
CA PRO A 102 13.93 10.14 8.23
C PRO A 102 14.55 10.00 6.84
N LEU A 103 14.14 9.02 6.04
CA LEU A 103 14.65 8.82 4.68
C LEU A 103 14.29 9.98 3.75
N GLU A 104 13.07 10.51 3.85
CA GLU A 104 12.66 11.70 3.11
C GLU A 104 13.55 12.91 3.44
N LEU A 105 13.82 13.17 4.72
CA LEU A 105 14.69 14.27 5.15
C LEU A 105 16.13 14.07 4.68
N TRP A 106 16.66 12.85 4.78
CA TRP A 106 17.99 12.52 4.32
C TRP A 106 18.16 12.82 2.82
N LEU A 107 17.22 12.36 1.98
CA LEU A 107 17.25 12.63 0.53
C LEU A 107 17.10 14.12 0.20
N VAL A 108 16.29 14.87 0.97
CA VAL A 108 16.16 16.33 0.79
C VAL A 108 17.46 17.05 1.13
N LEU A 109 18.11 16.67 2.24
CA LEU A 109 19.37 17.26 2.67
C LEU A 109 20.50 16.96 1.69
N ASP A 110 20.61 15.72 1.21
CA ASP A 110 21.55 15.31 0.17
C ASP A 110 21.38 16.15 -1.11
N ARG A 111 20.12 16.33 -1.55
CA ARG A 111 19.80 17.18 -2.70
C ARG A 111 20.14 18.65 -2.46
N ALA A 112 19.93 19.16 -1.25
CA ALA A 112 20.25 20.54 -0.90
C ALA A 112 21.76 20.79 -0.97
N LEU A 113 22.56 19.89 -0.39
CA LEU A 113 24.03 19.97 -0.43
C LEU A 113 24.55 19.94 -1.87
N GLY A 114 24.07 19.02 -2.72
CA GLY A 114 24.49 18.97 -4.12
C GLY A 114 24.12 20.23 -4.93
N LEU A 115 23.07 20.95 -4.54
CA LEU A 115 22.73 22.25 -5.14
C LEU A 115 23.63 23.37 -4.61
N GLU A 116 23.98 23.35 -3.34
CA GLU A 116 24.94 24.31 -2.76
C GLU A 116 26.33 24.16 -3.40
N GLU A 117 26.80 22.93 -3.59
CA GLU A 117 28.04 22.62 -4.30
C GLU A 117 28.03 23.10 -5.75
N ALA A 118 26.86 23.07 -6.41
CA ALA A 118 26.66 23.60 -7.75
C ALA A 118 26.53 25.14 -7.81
N GLY A 119 26.73 25.85 -6.69
CA GLY A 119 26.75 27.31 -6.63
C GLY A 119 25.39 27.96 -6.36
N TYR A 120 24.37 27.19 -5.99
CA TYR A 120 23.07 27.72 -5.61
C TYR A 120 23.07 28.16 -4.13
N ARG A 121 22.29 29.18 -3.82
CA ARG A 121 21.83 29.43 -2.45
C ARG A 121 20.57 28.61 -2.22
N VAL A 122 20.61 27.69 -1.25
CA VAL A 122 19.49 26.79 -0.95
C VAL A 122 18.80 27.20 0.34
N THR A 123 17.48 27.11 0.37
CA THR A 123 16.65 27.28 1.58
C THR A 123 15.65 26.12 1.66
N LEU A 124 15.60 25.47 2.83
CA LEU A 124 14.65 24.40 3.13
C LEU A 124 13.48 24.94 3.95
N GLY A 125 12.27 24.51 3.61
CA GLY A 125 11.07 24.90 4.31
C GLY A 125 9.96 23.87 4.20
N ALA A 126 8.78 24.21 4.71
CA ALA A 126 7.57 23.45 4.48
C ALA A 126 6.58 24.29 3.66
N PHE A 127 6.04 23.75 2.56
CA PHE A 127 5.06 24.48 1.75
C PHE A 127 3.63 24.35 2.29
N CYS A 128 3.35 23.34 3.12
CA CYS A 128 2.04 23.14 3.74
C CYS A 128 2.13 22.39 5.08
N LYS A 129 1.01 22.33 5.82
CA LYS A 129 0.90 21.55 7.06
C LYS A 129 0.85 20.05 6.74
N LYS A 130 1.56 19.23 7.52
CA LYS A 130 1.62 17.76 7.37
C LYS A 130 0.27 17.03 7.24
N PRO A 131 -0.84 17.45 7.90
CA PRO A 131 -2.13 16.78 7.74
C PRO A 131 -2.72 16.86 6.33
N LEU A 132 -2.35 17.88 5.52
CA LEU A 132 -2.76 17.93 4.10
C LEU A 132 -2.01 16.89 3.28
N THR A 133 -0.69 16.83 3.43
CA THR A 133 0.14 15.78 2.84
C THR A 133 1.41 15.61 3.69
N PRO A 134 1.86 14.37 3.93
CA PRO A 134 3.12 14.12 4.61
C PRO A 134 4.33 14.60 3.80
N ARG A 135 4.21 14.68 2.46
CA ARG A 135 5.25 15.20 1.55
C ARG A 135 5.13 16.71 1.46
N ASN A 136 5.59 17.40 2.51
CA ASN A 136 5.38 18.83 2.65
C ASN A 136 6.67 19.68 2.63
N ILE A 137 7.83 19.08 2.32
CA ILE A 137 9.12 19.78 2.30
C ILE A 137 9.30 20.51 0.96
N LEU A 138 9.84 21.72 1.02
CA LEU A 138 10.21 22.53 -0.13
C LEU A 138 11.73 22.75 -0.13
N ILE A 139 12.36 22.54 -1.29
CA ILE A 139 13.73 22.99 -1.58
C ILE A 139 13.59 24.21 -2.50
N HIS A 140 14.04 25.37 -2.03
CA HIS A 140 14.15 26.57 -2.85
C HIS A 140 15.63 26.82 -3.15
N ALA A 141 16.00 26.93 -4.42
CA ALA A 141 17.39 27.11 -4.85
C ALA A 141 17.49 28.27 -5.83
N GLU A 142 18.33 29.24 -5.50
CA GLU A 142 18.58 30.43 -6.33
C GLU A 142 20.03 30.42 -6.81
N LEU A 143 20.23 30.51 -8.12
CA LEU A 143 21.59 30.59 -8.67
C LEU A 143 22.19 31.94 -8.26
N ARG A 144 23.35 31.93 -7.59
CA ARG A 144 24.09 33.16 -7.34
C ARG A 144 24.55 33.73 -8.68
N LYS A 145 23.93 34.81 -9.14
CA LYS A 145 24.52 35.63 -10.21
C LYS A 145 25.72 36.35 -9.61
N SER A 146 26.91 36.07 -10.13
CA SER A 146 28.08 36.92 -9.91
C SER A 146 27.76 38.32 -10.45
N ASN A 147 27.79 39.34 -9.58
CA ASN A 147 27.79 40.75 -9.99
C ASN A 147 29.12 41.11 -10.66
#